data_AF-D2VVZ4-F1
#
_entry.id   AF-D2VVZ4-F1
#
_cell.length_a   1.000
_cell.length_b   1.000
_cell.length_c   1.000
_cell.angle_alpha   90.00
_cell.angle_beta   90.00
_cell.angle_gamma   90.00
#
_symmetry.space_group_name_H-M   'P 1'
#
loop_
_entity.id
_entity.type
_entity.pdbx_description
1 polymer ?
#
loop_
_entity_poly.entity_id
_entity_poly.type
_entity_poly.pdbx_seq_one_letter_code
_entity_poly.pdbx_strand_id
1 'polypeptide(L)'
;MSAFEFASIEIKNNRELVMELVKKCGWMFEYASKQLRGDREIVTEAINRHADIVYKHVSKELRNDRQLAMIAIKNHASLLAYASEEIRNDKEIVMEAIKGKRETLKTQIQLHFL
;
A
#
# COMPACT_ATOMS: atom_id res chain seq x y z
N MET A 1 -8.03 4.91 -17.00
CA MET A 1 -7.69 6.34 -16.89
C MET A 1 -8.86 7.05 -16.24
N SER A 2 -8.64 7.82 -15.18
CA SER A 2 -9.71 8.50 -14.43
C SER A 2 -9.69 10.00 -14.73
N ALA A 3 -10.84 10.66 -14.87
CA ALA A 3 -10.89 12.11 -15.03
C ALA A 3 -10.19 12.85 -13.86
N PHE A 4 -10.15 12.23 -12.68
CA PHE A 4 -9.46 12.77 -11.50
C PHE A 4 -7.94 12.91 -11.68
N GLU A 5 -7.33 12.12 -12.57
CA GLU A 5 -5.91 12.22 -12.90
C GLU A 5 -5.54 13.61 -13.44
N PHE A 6 -6.47 14.24 -14.18
CA PHE A 6 -6.28 15.57 -14.78
C PHE A 6 -6.80 16.70 -13.91
N ALA A 7 -7.36 16.40 -12.73
CA ALA A 7 -7.87 17.40 -11.82
C ALA A 7 -6.75 18.29 -11.26
N SER A 8 -7.12 19.52 -10.90
CA SER A 8 -6.21 20.49 -10.30
C SER A 8 -5.68 20.00 -8.95
N ILE A 9 -4.58 20.61 -8.47
CA ILE A 9 -3.99 20.22 -7.19
C ILE A 9 -4.94 20.50 -6.03
N GLU A 10 -5.77 21.55 -6.12
CA GLU A 10 -6.78 21.89 -5.12
C GLU A 10 -7.80 20.76 -4.99
N ILE A 11 -8.25 20.19 -6.11
CA ILE A 11 -9.18 19.06 -6.13
C ILE A 11 -8.48 17.79 -5.59
N LYS A 12 -7.23 17.53 -6.01
CA LYS A 12 -6.43 16.39 -5.52
C LYS A 12 -6.03 16.50 -4.05
N ASN A 13 -6.14 17.69 -3.46
CA ASN A 13 -5.88 17.95 -2.05
C ASN A 13 -7.17 18.01 -1.21
N ASN A 14 -8.34 17.82 -1.82
CA ASN A 14 -9.59 17.69 -1.08
C ASN A 14 -9.62 16.33 -0.38
N ARG A 15 -9.43 16.35 0.94
CA ARG A 15 -9.35 15.15 1.79
C ARG A 15 -10.60 14.27 1.68
N GLU A 16 -11.78 14.86 1.78
CA GLU A 16 -13.06 14.13 1.78
C GLU A 16 -13.29 13.46 0.43
N LEU A 17 -13.08 14.19 -0.66
CA LEU A 17 -13.18 13.65 -2.01
C LEU A 17 -12.20 12.50 -2.24
N VAL A 18 -10.93 12.67 -1.85
CA VAL A 18 -9.92 11.60 -1.98
C VAL A 18 -10.33 10.38 -1.16
N MET A 19 -10.81 10.56 0.07
CA MET A 19 -11.28 9.46 0.91
C MET A 19 -12.45 8.71 0.25
N GLU A 20 -13.44 9.42 -0.29
CA GLU A 20 -14.56 8.80 -1.01
C GLU A 20 -14.11 8.00 -2.24
N LEU A 21 -13.17 8.55 -3.02
CA LEU A 21 -12.61 7.88 -4.18
C LEU A 21 -11.82 6.63 -3.80
N VAL A 22 -11.00 6.71 -2.75
CA VAL A 22 -10.22 5.58 -2.22
C VAL A 22 -11.14 4.48 -1.67
N LYS A 23 -12.20 4.83 -0.94
CA LYS A 23 -13.23 3.89 -0.47
C LYS A 23 -13.93 3.15 -1.62
N LYS A 24 -14.11 3.79 -2.76
CA LYS A 24 -14.62 3.11 -3.97
C LYS A 24 -13.53 2.28 -4.64
N CYS A 25 -12.31 2.81 -4.70
CA CYS A 25 -11.24 2.28 -5.53
C CYS A 25 -9.86 2.68 -5.00
N GLY A 26 -9.21 1.81 -4.21
CA GLY A 26 -7.98 2.16 -3.48
C GLY A 26 -6.82 2.72 -4.33
N TRP A 27 -6.67 2.29 -5.59
CA TRP A 27 -5.60 2.80 -6.47
C TRP A 27 -5.79 4.28 -6.88
N MET A 28 -6.97 4.86 -6.66
CA MET A 28 -7.18 6.31 -6.82
C MET A 28 -6.26 7.15 -5.92
N PHE A 29 -5.74 6.57 -4.85
CA PHE A 29 -4.72 7.17 -3.99
C PHE A 29 -3.46 7.63 -4.74
N GLU A 30 -3.11 6.98 -5.86
CA GLU A 30 -1.99 7.39 -6.71
C GLU A 30 -2.11 8.86 -7.14
N TYR A 31 -3.32 9.39 -7.31
CA TYR A 31 -3.55 10.77 -7.75
C TYR A 31 -3.71 11.77 -6.61
N ALA A 32 -3.74 11.32 -5.35
CA ALA A 32 -3.82 12.20 -4.20
C ALA A 32 -2.59 13.12 -4.13
N SER A 33 -2.79 14.32 -3.58
CA SER A 33 -1.70 15.27 -3.36
C SER A 33 -0.58 14.67 -2.50
N LYS A 34 0.62 15.24 -2.55
CA LYS A 34 1.74 14.83 -1.66
C LYS A 34 1.36 14.92 -0.18
N GLN A 35 0.55 15.91 0.20
CA GLN A 35 0.06 16.08 1.57
C GLN A 35 -0.84 14.92 1.99
N LEU A 36 -1.84 14.56 1.17
CA LEU A 36 -2.77 13.49 1.49
C LEU A 36 -2.16 12.10 1.38
N ARG A 37 -1.05 11.94 0.66
CA ARG A 37 -0.23 10.71 0.72
C ARG A 37 0.45 10.50 2.08
N GLY A 38 0.46 11.53 2.93
CA GLY A 38 0.84 11.48 4.33
C GLY A 38 -0.33 11.41 5.31
N ASP A 39 -1.58 11.38 4.83
CA ASP A 39 -2.74 11.20 5.69
C ASP A 39 -2.88 9.72 6.06
N ARG A 40 -2.65 9.40 7.34
CA ARG A 40 -2.64 8.03 7.84
C ARG A 40 -3.96 7.29 7.56
N GLU A 41 -5.10 7.96 7.71
CA GLU A 41 -6.41 7.31 7.55
C GLU A 41 -6.66 6.96 6.09
N ILE A 42 -6.38 7.91 5.18
CA ILE A 42 -6.49 7.67 3.73
C ILE A 42 -5.54 6.55 3.31
N VAL A 43 -4.31 6.56 3.79
CA VAL A 43 -3.31 5.52 3.51
C VAL A 43 -3.78 4.15 3.99
N THR A 44 -4.32 4.07 5.21
CA THR A 44 -4.82 2.82 5.77
C THR A 44 -5.95 2.24 4.93
N GLU A 45 -6.93 3.07 4.57
CA GLU A 45 -8.04 2.66 3.70
C GLU A 45 -7.55 2.20 2.33
N ALA A 46 -6.59 2.93 1.74
CA ALA A 46 -6.03 2.61 0.43
C ALA A 46 -5.25 1.30 0.43
N ILE A 47 -4.37 1.09 1.43
CA ILE A 47 -3.56 -0.13 1.57
C ILE A 47 -4.47 -1.35 1.75
N ASN A 48 -5.52 -1.26 2.56
CA ASN A 48 -6.45 -2.38 2.78
C ASN A 48 -7.17 -2.85 1.50
N ARG A 49 -7.17 -2.04 0.44
CA ARG A 49 -7.81 -2.35 -0.85
C ARG A 49 -6.82 -2.80 -1.91
N HIS A 50 -5.76 -2.01 -2.13
CA HIS A 50 -4.82 -2.20 -3.23
C HIS A 50 -3.38 -1.87 -2.80
N ALA A 51 -2.89 -2.54 -1.76
CA ALA A 51 -1.55 -2.29 -1.21
C ALA A 51 -0.45 -2.32 -2.28
N ASP A 52 -0.53 -3.25 -3.23
CA ASP A 52 0.41 -3.45 -4.33
C ASP A 52 0.63 -2.19 -5.19
N ILE A 53 -0.44 -1.43 -5.42
CA ILE A 53 -0.40 -0.16 -6.16
C ILE A 53 -0.12 1.01 -5.23
N VAL A 54 -0.74 1.01 -4.04
CA VAL A 54 -0.80 2.17 -3.13
C VAL A 54 0.52 2.41 -2.40
N TYR A 55 1.19 1.36 -1.92
CA TYR A 55 2.26 1.49 -0.93
C TYR A 55 3.47 2.27 -1.46
N LYS A 56 3.78 2.14 -2.76
CA LYS A 56 4.85 2.92 -3.42
C LYS A 56 4.57 4.42 -3.50
N HIS A 57 3.33 4.86 -3.30
CA HIS A 57 2.94 6.28 -3.29
C HIS A 57 2.82 6.88 -1.88
N VAL A 58 2.79 6.05 -0.84
CA VAL A 58 2.74 6.51 0.56
C VAL A 58 3.91 7.44 0.84
N SER A 59 3.69 8.46 1.67
CA SER A 59 4.74 9.38 2.12
C SER A 59 5.94 8.62 2.73
N LYS A 60 7.13 9.23 2.68
CA LYS A 60 8.33 8.57 3.22
C LYS A 60 8.19 8.33 4.72
N GLU A 61 7.58 9.28 5.40
CA GLU A 61 7.31 9.29 6.84
C GLU A 61 6.43 8.09 7.22
N LEU A 62 5.31 7.87 6.50
CA LEU A 62 4.42 6.75 6.78
C LEU A 62 4.94 5.39 6.29
N ARG A 63 5.93 5.35 5.40
CA ARG A 63 6.64 4.09 5.08
C ARG A 63 7.57 3.60 6.18
N ASN A 64 7.85 4.44 7.16
CA ASN A 64 8.49 4.05 8.41
C ASN A 64 7.46 3.59 9.48
N ASP A 65 6.17 3.62 9.15
CA ASP A 65 5.15 3.16 10.08
C ASP A 65 5.08 1.63 10.09
N ARG A 66 5.43 1.06 11.23
CA ARG A 66 5.48 -0.38 11.43
C ARG A 66 4.14 -1.08 11.21
N GLN A 67 3.04 -0.48 11.63
CA GLN A 67 1.72 -1.08 11.50
C GLN A 67 1.26 -1.07 10.04
N LEU A 68 1.43 0.05 9.34
CA LEU A 68 1.10 0.14 7.91
C LEU A 68 1.95 -0.83 7.08
N ALA A 69 3.24 -0.95 7.41
CA ALA A 69 4.12 -1.92 6.77
C ALA A 69 3.62 -3.35 6.96
N MET A 70 3.27 -3.73 8.20
CA MET A 70 2.74 -5.06 8.49
C MET A 70 1.45 -5.37 7.71
N ILE A 71 0.52 -4.40 7.64
CA ILE A 71 -0.72 -4.53 6.87
C ILE A 71 -0.40 -4.78 5.39
N ALA A 72 0.48 -3.97 4.80
CA ALA A 72 0.81 -4.08 3.37
C ALA A 72 1.56 -5.37 3.02
N ILE A 73 2.51 -5.78 3.85
CA ILE A 73 3.42 -6.90 3.58
C ILE A 73 2.74 -8.26 3.75
N LYS A 74 1.73 -8.35 4.62
CA LYS A 74 1.02 -9.62 4.91
C LYS A 74 0.52 -10.33 3.65
N ASN A 75 0.07 -9.57 2.65
CA ASN A 75 -0.41 -10.12 1.37
C ASN A 75 0.54 -9.86 0.19
N HIS A 76 1.45 -8.87 0.32
CA HIS A 76 2.36 -8.48 -0.76
C HIS A 76 3.78 -8.29 -0.21
N ALA A 77 4.47 -9.42 0.01
CA ALA A 77 5.83 -9.42 0.55
C ALA A 77 6.83 -8.54 -0.24
N SER A 78 6.62 -8.37 -1.55
CA SER A 78 7.43 -7.50 -2.41
C SER A 78 7.37 -6.02 -2.00
N LEU A 79 6.33 -5.59 -1.27
CA LEU A 79 6.18 -4.21 -0.82
C LEU A 79 7.20 -3.81 0.25
N LEU A 80 7.85 -4.77 0.89
CA LEU A 80 8.98 -4.53 1.79
C LEU A 80 10.09 -3.70 1.10
N ALA A 81 10.28 -3.84 -0.22
CA ALA A 81 11.27 -3.07 -0.98
C ALA A 81 10.99 -1.55 -0.98
N TYR A 82 9.76 -1.12 -0.74
CA TYR A 82 9.37 0.28 -0.70
C TYR A 82 9.37 0.87 0.71
N ALA A 83 9.44 0.04 1.76
CA ALA A 83 9.44 0.50 3.15
C ALA A 83 10.75 1.23 3.50
N SER A 84 10.77 1.92 4.64
CA SER A 84 11.99 2.56 5.14
C SER A 84 13.11 1.53 5.42
N GLU A 85 14.33 2.01 5.61
CA GLU A 85 15.45 1.13 5.97
C GLU A 85 15.23 0.46 7.33
N GLU A 86 14.69 1.20 8.30
CA GLU A 86 14.36 0.71 9.62
C GLU A 86 13.33 -0.43 9.56
N ILE A 87 12.28 -0.29 8.74
CA ILE A 87 11.29 -1.36 8.52
C ILE A 87 11.90 -2.55 7.78
N ARG A 88 12.78 -2.32 6.80
CA ARG A 88 13.51 -3.40 6.12
C ARG A 88 14.46 -4.17 7.03
N ASN A 89 14.87 -3.57 8.14
CA ASN A 89 15.70 -4.19 9.17
C ASN A 89 14.87 -4.71 10.37
N ASP A 90 13.55 -4.51 10.40
CA ASP A 90 12.67 -5.08 11.41
C ASP A 90 12.53 -6.59 11.19
N LYS A 91 13.18 -7.35 12.07
CA LYS A 91 13.23 -8.82 12.01
C LYS A 91 11.84 -9.46 11.94
N GLU A 92 10.86 -8.95 12.68
CA GLU A 92 9.53 -9.55 12.69
C GLU A 92 8.83 -9.34 11.35
N ILE A 93 8.90 -8.11 10.80
CA ILE A 93 8.33 -7.79 9.49
C ILE A 93 9.00 -8.60 8.37
N VAL A 94 10.33 -8.70 8.38
CA VAL A 94 11.07 -9.48 7.36
C VAL A 94 10.69 -10.96 7.43
N MET A 95 10.57 -11.52 8.64
CA MET A 95 10.15 -12.91 8.81
C MET A 95 8.73 -13.15 8.31
N GLU A 96 7.82 -12.20 8.51
CA GLU A 96 6.46 -12.30 7.98
C GLU A 96 6.43 -12.27 6.45
N ALA A 97 7.21 -11.37 5.82
CA ALA A 97 7.36 -11.31 4.37
C ALA A 97 7.87 -12.65 3.78
N ILE A 98 8.83 -13.29 4.45
CA ILE A 98 9.39 -14.59 4.03
C ILE A 98 8.35 -15.71 4.14
N LYS A 99 7.56 -15.74 5.22
CA LYS A 99 6.51 -16.74 5.41
C LYS A 99 5.46 -16.65 4.31
N GLY A 100 4.95 -15.44 4.04
CA GLY A 100 3.94 -15.21 2.99
C GLY A 100 4.39 -15.75 1.63
N LYS A 101 5.65 -15.48 1.24
CA LYS A 101 6.22 -15.97 -0.03
C LYS A 101 6.25 -17.50 -0.13
N ARG A 102 6.52 -18.21 0.98
CA ARG A 102 6.57 -19.68 1.00
C ARG A 102 5.18 -20.30 0.82
N GLU A 103 4.15 -19.71 1.42
CA GLU A 103 2.78 -20.20 1.28
C GLU A 103 2.23 -20.00 -0.13
N THR A 104 2.54 -18.87 -0.79
CA THR A 104 2.21 -18.65 -2.21
C THR A 104 2.89 -19.66 -3.15
N LEU A 105 4.15 -20.00 -2.89
CA LEU A 105 4.89 -20.98 -3.70
C LEU A 105 4.34 -22.41 -3.50
N LYS A 106 3.99 -22.79 -2.26
CA LYS A 106 3.37 -24.10 -1.99
C LYS A 106 2.03 -24.26 -2.70
N THR A 107 1.17 -23.25 -2.68
CA THR A 107 -0.15 -23.30 -3.36
C THR A 107 -0.01 -23.34 -4.88
N GLN A 108 0.95 -22.61 -5.47
CA GLN A 108 1.22 -22.68 -6.91
C GLN A 108 1.70 -24.07 -7.37
N ILE A 109 2.52 -24.75 -6.55
CA ILE A 109 2.96 -26.12 -6.85
C ILE A 109 1.78 -27.09 -6.75
N GLN A 110 0.92 -26.96 -5.74
CA GLN A 110 -0.24 -27.85 -5.56
C GLN A 110 -1.30 -27.73 -6.67
N LEU A 111 -1.49 -26.54 -7.24
CA LEU A 111 -2.41 -26.30 -8.36
C LEU A 111 -1.88 -26.78 -9.72
N HIS A 112 -0.57 -27.07 -9.84
CA HIS A 112 0.03 -27.57 -11.08
C HIS A 112 0.06 -29.11 -11.17
N PHE A 113 -0.42 -29.79 -10.12
CA PHE A 113 -0.51 -31.26 -10.03
C PHE A 113 -1.95 -31.78 -9.90
N LEU A 114 -2.95 -30.97 -10.27
CA LEU A 114 -4.36 -31.34 -10.46
C LEU A 114 -4.78 -31.00 -11.89
#